data_AF-A0A857MJM3-F1
#
_entry.id   AF-A0A857MJM3-F1
#
_cell.length_a   1.000
_cell.length_b   1.000
_cell.length_c   1.000
_cell.angle_alpha   90.00
_cell.angle_beta   90.00
_cell.angle_gamma   90.00
#
_symmetry.space_group_name_H-M   'P 1'
#
loop_
_entity.id
_entity.type
_entity.pdbx_description
1 polymer ?
#
loop_
_entity_poly.entity_id
_entity_poly.type
_entity_poly.pdbx_seq_one_letter_code
_entity_poly.pdbx_strand_id
1 'polypeptide(L)'
;MKYPGASHIYKSTTAGRQATVYNSTQHEGNNMSVALYRKYRSKSLDDIVGQDHVTDVLSRALAQGNIAHAYLLTGPRGTGKTSIARILAHEINKLPYTDDSEHLDIIEIDAASNNGVDDVRELRDKALIAPSSALKKIYIIDEVHMLSKPAFNALLKTLEEPPEHVVFILATTDFDKLPDTIVSRTQRYHFHTISAEEVVARLRYIASTESIAIDDEALAILARRGGGSMRDSVSLLDQIQHAVASGNTITVTDVEQALGLATGDELGSLVTSLQSSNAQQVIAHVTAIESRGVSASTLAAQLVGRITEQLADTPALVHVLEGLMDVPKSSHPGTKLLVTLLGSIVDKPKTIALSAQPPASAVISRVVTPPKPRTAPIKPVAAPSTPVPEPPEDPGTVAAAPNAVEADLSKFDWPTVVAYAREHYTAVYSILSKCSAEVDGDKIVLYAGRKFNKTKLDSAKYRPQLGEILAQTGVGAGAYVEILETTAPPKDAQAARIAAMMGGGEEVDVN
;
A
#
# COMPACT_ATOMS: atom_id res chain seq x y z
N MET A 1 24.69 -62.67 52.82
CA MET A 1 24.80 -61.62 53.86
C MET A 1 24.88 -60.27 53.14
N LYS A 2 24.10 -59.23 53.44
CA LYS A 2 23.02 -58.99 54.42
C LYS A 2 21.85 -58.23 53.72
N TYR A 3 20.71 -58.14 54.39
CA TYR A 3 19.41 -57.64 53.88
C TYR A 3 19.28 -56.10 53.79
N PRO A 4 18.29 -55.59 53.01
CA PRO A 4 17.89 -54.17 52.96
C PRO A 4 16.75 -53.82 53.94
N GLY A 5 16.43 -52.53 54.06
CA GLY A 5 15.17 -51.99 54.61
C GLY A 5 14.89 -50.61 53.99
N ALA A 6 13.69 -50.18 53.61
CA ALA A 6 12.30 -50.36 54.09
C ALA A 6 11.77 -49.11 54.82
N SER A 7 10.57 -48.68 54.41
CA SER A 7 9.92 -47.39 54.65
C SER A 7 9.28 -47.25 56.05
N HIS A 8 9.05 -46.01 56.55
CA HIS A 8 7.73 -45.55 57.07
C HIS A 8 7.65 -44.06 57.56
N ILE A 9 6.66 -43.34 57.00
CA ILE A 9 5.66 -42.39 57.58
C ILE A 9 5.85 -41.81 59.02
N TYR A 10 5.81 -40.47 59.21
CA TYR A 10 4.72 -39.69 59.89
C TYR A 10 4.99 -38.16 60.07
N LYS A 11 3.92 -37.40 60.36
CA LYS A 11 3.79 -35.92 60.42
C LYS A 11 4.35 -35.28 61.72
N SER A 12 4.77 -34.00 61.70
CA SER A 12 4.41 -32.96 62.72
C SER A 12 5.08 -31.55 62.53
N THR A 13 4.25 -30.53 62.23
CA THR A 13 4.08 -29.23 62.95
C THR A 13 5.25 -28.28 63.31
N THR A 14 5.27 -27.11 62.64
CA THR A 14 5.52 -25.71 63.12
C THR A 14 6.83 -25.24 63.77
N ALA A 15 7.62 -24.47 63.01
CA ALA A 15 8.29 -23.18 63.32
C ALA A 15 8.98 -22.68 62.01
N GLY A 16 9.17 -21.39 61.65
CA GLY A 16 8.95 -20.12 62.32
C GLY A 16 10.15 -19.18 62.04
N ARG A 17 9.96 -18.10 61.24
CA ARG A 17 11.00 -17.17 60.68
C ARG A 17 11.86 -17.79 59.55
N GLN A 18 12.35 -17.05 58.54
CA GLN A 18 12.27 -15.62 58.22
C GLN A 18 12.33 -15.46 56.69
N ALA A 19 11.48 -14.63 56.08
CA ALA A 19 11.57 -14.34 54.65
C ALA A 19 12.52 -13.17 54.40
N THR A 20 13.64 -13.42 53.71
CA THR A 20 14.59 -12.37 53.31
C THR A 20 13.99 -11.56 52.17
N VAL A 21 13.47 -10.37 52.47
CA VAL A 21 13.06 -9.39 51.47
C VAL A 21 14.31 -8.83 50.80
N TYR A 22 14.53 -9.21 49.54
CA TYR A 22 15.51 -8.53 48.69
C TYR A 22 14.92 -7.19 48.23
N ASN A 23 15.41 -6.10 48.82
CA ASN A 23 15.20 -4.76 48.28
C ASN A 23 15.91 -4.64 46.93
N SER A 24 15.17 -4.73 45.82
CA SER A 24 15.64 -4.25 44.53
C SER A 24 15.63 -2.71 44.54
N THR A 25 16.81 -2.11 44.63
CA THR A 25 17.03 -0.67 44.54
C THR A 25 16.43 -0.10 43.25
N GLN A 26 15.75 1.05 43.37
CA GLN A 26 15.21 1.78 42.23
C GLN A 26 16.33 2.17 41.27
N HIS A 27 16.26 1.69 40.03
CA HIS A 27 16.82 2.39 38.90
C HIS A 27 15.69 3.15 38.22
N GLU A 28 15.66 4.47 38.40
CA GLU A 28 14.86 5.38 37.58
C GLU A 28 15.48 5.49 36.18
N GLY A 29 15.41 4.39 35.43
CA GLY A 29 15.61 4.35 33.99
C GLY A 29 14.27 4.61 33.31
N ASN A 30 14.27 5.49 32.31
CA ASN A 30 13.10 5.95 31.56
C ASN A 30 12.20 4.77 31.10
N ASN A 31 11.14 4.49 31.87
CA ASN A 31 10.42 3.22 31.80
C ASN A 31 9.39 3.23 30.66
N MET A 32 9.87 3.12 29.43
CA MET A 32 9.03 2.92 28.24
C MET A 32 8.28 1.60 28.39
N SER A 33 7.00 1.66 28.73
CA SER A 33 6.13 0.49 28.85
C SER A 33 6.12 -0.29 27.53
N VAL A 34 6.52 -1.57 27.60
CA VAL A 34 6.55 -2.44 26.41
C VAL A 34 5.12 -2.72 25.96
N ALA A 35 4.79 -2.28 24.75
CA ALA A 35 3.49 -2.46 24.12
C ALA A 35 2.99 -3.93 24.21
N LEU A 36 1.71 -4.12 24.50
CA LEU A 36 1.12 -5.42 24.83
C LEU A 36 1.33 -6.45 23.70
N TYR A 37 1.27 -6.04 22.43
CA TYR A 37 1.49 -6.94 21.30
C TYR A 37 2.92 -7.50 21.22
N ARG A 38 3.90 -6.87 21.88
CA ARG A 38 5.26 -7.39 22.06
C ARG A 38 5.33 -8.29 23.29
N LYS A 39 4.81 -7.83 24.43
CA LYS A 39 4.79 -8.55 25.72
C LYS A 39 4.09 -9.92 25.63
N TYR A 40 3.00 -10.00 24.86
CA TYR A 40 2.19 -11.22 24.69
C TYR A 40 2.44 -11.97 23.37
N ARG A 41 3.56 -11.71 22.70
CA ARG A 41 4.00 -12.51 21.55
C ARG A 41 4.22 -13.97 21.99
N SER A 42 3.60 -14.90 21.27
CA SER A 42 3.71 -16.35 21.51
C SER A 42 5.17 -16.82 21.54
N LYS A 43 5.51 -17.69 22.50
CA LYS A 43 6.89 -18.16 22.74
C LYS A 43 7.10 -19.65 22.42
N SER A 44 6.01 -20.41 22.35
CA SER A 44 5.97 -21.80 21.88
C SER A 44 4.96 -21.94 20.73
N LEU A 45 5.01 -23.07 20.01
CA LEU A 45 3.99 -23.39 19.00
C LEU A 45 2.59 -23.52 19.62
N ASP A 46 2.51 -23.99 20.86
CA ASP A 46 1.27 -24.17 21.62
C ASP A 46 0.63 -22.82 22.06
N ASP A 47 1.42 -21.73 22.10
CA ASP A 47 0.95 -20.36 22.38
C ASP A 47 0.34 -19.66 21.15
N ILE A 48 0.36 -20.28 19.97
CA ILE A 48 -0.18 -19.68 18.74
C ILE A 48 -1.67 -19.94 18.68
N VAL A 49 -2.45 -18.86 18.46
CA VAL A 49 -3.90 -18.91 18.43
C VAL A 49 -4.42 -19.07 16.99
N GLY A 50 -5.29 -20.06 16.75
CA GLY A 50 -6.04 -20.25 15.51
C GLY A 50 -5.23 -20.71 14.30
N GLN A 51 -4.11 -21.42 14.51
CA GLN A 51 -3.27 -21.95 13.43
C GLN A 51 -2.86 -23.42 13.66
N ASP A 52 -3.71 -24.19 14.35
CA ASP A 52 -3.48 -25.58 14.76
C ASP A 52 -3.01 -26.47 13.58
N HIS A 53 -3.59 -26.27 12.40
CA HIS A 53 -3.23 -26.99 11.17
C HIS A 53 -1.79 -26.71 10.69
N VAL A 54 -1.16 -25.61 11.10
CA VAL A 54 0.26 -25.31 10.88
C VAL A 54 1.10 -25.84 12.04
N THR A 55 0.73 -25.52 13.28
CA THR A 55 1.53 -25.82 14.48
C THR A 55 1.63 -27.33 14.71
N ASP A 56 0.56 -28.09 14.53
CA ASP A 56 0.56 -29.56 14.63
C ASP A 56 1.52 -30.20 13.63
N VAL A 57 1.59 -29.67 12.41
CA VAL A 57 2.45 -30.21 11.34
C VAL A 57 3.92 -29.87 11.62
N LEU A 58 4.21 -28.62 12.00
CA LEU A 58 5.56 -28.19 12.37
C LEU A 58 6.07 -28.94 13.61
N SER A 59 5.26 -29.07 14.65
CA SER A 59 5.59 -29.79 15.89
C SER A 59 5.96 -31.25 15.59
N ARG A 60 5.16 -31.94 14.77
CA ARG A 60 5.47 -33.31 14.32
C ARG A 60 6.74 -33.39 13.46
N ALA A 61 6.98 -32.44 12.56
CA ALA A 61 8.18 -32.41 11.73
C ALA A 61 9.45 -32.21 12.58
N LEU A 62 9.41 -31.28 13.54
CA LEU A 62 10.48 -31.02 14.50
C LEU A 62 10.78 -32.24 15.38
N ALA A 63 9.74 -32.88 15.93
CA ALA A 63 9.89 -34.09 16.74
C ALA A 63 10.52 -35.27 15.97
N GLN A 64 10.34 -35.32 14.65
CA GLN A 64 10.96 -36.31 13.75
C GLN A 64 12.35 -35.91 13.25
N GLY A 65 12.80 -34.67 13.49
CA GLY A 65 14.03 -34.11 12.90
C GLY A 65 13.93 -33.81 11.40
N ASN A 66 12.71 -33.83 10.82
CA ASN A 66 12.44 -33.58 9.42
C ASN A 66 12.43 -32.08 9.11
N ILE A 67 13.62 -31.48 9.11
CA ILE A 67 13.82 -30.04 8.89
C ILE A 67 14.01 -29.77 7.38
N ALA A 68 13.12 -28.95 6.80
CA ALA A 68 13.26 -28.49 5.42
C ALA A 68 14.35 -27.42 5.30
N HIS A 69 15.00 -27.32 4.15
CA HIS A 69 15.97 -26.26 3.87
C HIS A 69 15.30 -24.88 3.68
N ALA A 70 14.02 -24.84 3.31
CA ALA A 70 13.26 -23.61 3.15
C ALA A 70 11.77 -23.78 3.49
N TYR A 71 11.27 -22.86 4.32
CA TYR A 71 9.87 -22.73 4.72
C TYR A 71 9.27 -21.46 4.12
N LEU A 72 8.00 -21.51 3.70
CA LEU A 72 7.26 -20.34 3.21
C LEU A 72 5.94 -20.18 3.97
N LEU A 73 5.89 -19.18 4.84
CA LEU A 73 4.74 -18.82 5.67
C LEU A 73 3.90 -17.76 4.92
N THR A 74 2.70 -18.12 4.47
CA THR A 74 1.83 -17.26 3.64
C THR A 74 0.52 -16.97 4.35
N GLY A 75 0.03 -15.74 4.34
CA GLY A 75 -1.33 -15.42 4.81
C GLY A 75 -1.46 -14.00 5.37
N PRO A 76 -2.63 -13.60 5.87
CA PRO A 76 -2.90 -12.23 6.31
C PRO A 76 -1.91 -11.68 7.36
N ARG A 77 -1.86 -10.36 7.52
CA ARG A 77 -0.98 -9.75 8.55
C ARG A 77 -1.46 -10.10 9.96
N GLY A 78 -0.53 -10.17 10.91
CA GLY A 78 -0.85 -10.37 12.33
C GLY A 78 -1.45 -11.73 12.74
N THR A 79 -1.45 -12.72 11.83
CA THR A 79 -1.88 -14.11 12.07
C THR A 79 -0.83 -15.01 12.74
N GLY A 80 0.36 -14.47 13.06
CA GLY A 80 1.42 -15.19 13.77
C GLY A 80 2.62 -15.63 12.94
N LYS A 81 2.67 -15.37 11.62
CA LYS A 81 3.78 -15.77 10.72
C LYS A 81 5.18 -15.51 11.29
N THR A 82 5.52 -14.26 11.61
CA THR A 82 6.84 -13.88 12.16
C THR A 82 7.11 -14.50 13.54
N SER A 83 6.06 -14.73 14.34
CA SER A 83 6.19 -15.43 15.62
C SER A 83 6.55 -16.90 15.41
N ILE A 84 5.82 -17.62 14.55
CA ILE A 84 6.16 -19.01 14.18
C ILE A 84 7.56 -19.08 13.57
N ALA A 85 7.96 -18.13 12.72
CA ALA A 85 9.29 -18.11 12.14
C ALA A 85 10.40 -18.07 13.20
N ARG A 86 10.23 -17.23 14.24
CA ARG A 86 11.18 -17.14 15.36
C ARG A 86 11.15 -18.37 16.25
N ILE A 87 9.97 -18.87 16.61
CA ILE A 87 9.83 -20.10 17.40
C ILE A 87 10.52 -21.26 16.67
N LEU A 88 10.21 -21.45 15.39
CA LEU A 88 10.80 -22.49 14.53
C LEU A 88 12.34 -22.37 14.46
N ALA A 89 12.87 -21.14 14.37
CA ALA A 89 14.32 -20.92 14.37
C ALA A 89 15.00 -21.34 15.68
N HIS A 90 14.34 -21.11 16.83
CA HIS A 90 14.86 -21.51 18.14
C HIS A 90 14.73 -23.02 18.36
N GLU A 91 13.60 -23.63 17.99
CA GLU A 91 13.36 -25.07 18.06
C GLU A 91 14.33 -25.89 17.19
N ILE A 92 14.55 -25.47 15.93
CA ILE A 92 15.53 -26.12 15.01
C ILE A 92 16.93 -26.16 15.65
N ASN A 93 17.32 -25.08 16.33
CA ASN A 93 18.62 -24.93 16.97
C ASN A 93 18.66 -25.44 18.42
N LYS A 94 17.53 -25.87 18.99
CA LYS A 94 17.36 -26.25 20.40
C LYS A 94 17.81 -25.16 21.38
N LEU A 95 17.59 -23.90 20.99
CA LEU A 95 17.88 -22.72 21.80
C LEU A 95 16.62 -22.28 22.56
N PRO A 96 16.74 -21.75 23.79
CA PRO A 96 15.61 -21.17 24.49
C PRO A 96 15.17 -19.88 23.77
N TYR A 97 13.87 -19.73 23.50
CA TYR A 97 13.32 -18.47 23.00
C TYR A 97 12.93 -17.56 24.16
N THR A 98 13.62 -16.42 24.31
CA THR A 98 13.34 -15.38 25.30
C THR A 98 13.26 -14.01 24.62
N ASP A 99 12.75 -12.99 25.31
CA ASP A 99 12.52 -11.69 24.67
C ASP A 99 13.84 -10.97 24.28
N ASP A 100 14.97 -11.39 24.87
CA ASP A 100 16.33 -10.90 24.59
C ASP A 100 17.17 -11.87 23.72
N SER A 101 16.60 -12.97 23.18
CA SER A 101 17.37 -14.01 22.48
C SER A 101 17.71 -13.69 21.03
N GLU A 102 18.45 -12.61 20.81
CA GLU A 102 19.17 -12.38 19.55
C GLU A 102 20.39 -13.33 19.47
N HIS A 103 20.38 -14.26 18.51
CA HIS A 103 21.47 -15.22 18.31
C HIS A 103 22.16 -14.96 16.96
N LEU A 104 23.49 -14.94 16.93
CA LEU A 104 24.28 -14.58 15.72
C LEU A 104 23.97 -15.44 14.49
N ASP A 105 23.58 -16.71 14.70
CA ASP A 105 23.18 -17.64 13.65
C ASP A 105 21.67 -17.62 13.32
N ILE A 106 20.88 -16.73 13.92
CA ILE A 106 19.47 -16.47 13.57
C ILE A 106 19.39 -15.03 13.06
N ILE A 107 19.32 -14.88 11.74
CA ILE A 107 19.40 -13.60 11.05
C ILE A 107 18.00 -13.24 10.55
N GLU A 108 17.40 -12.22 11.13
CA GLU A 108 16.09 -11.68 10.70
C GLU A 108 16.29 -10.45 9.80
N ILE A 109 15.62 -10.46 8.64
CA ILE A 109 15.68 -9.40 7.63
C ILE A 109 14.25 -9.03 7.25
N ASP A 110 13.92 -7.75 7.41
CA ASP A 110 12.75 -7.15 6.80
C ASP A 110 13.05 -6.83 5.32
N ALA A 111 12.38 -7.53 4.41
CA ALA A 111 12.52 -7.32 2.97
C ALA A 111 11.91 -5.98 2.49
N ALA A 112 11.05 -5.32 3.27
CA ALA A 112 10.58 -3.97 2.92
C ALA A 112 11.72 -2.94 3.04
N SER A 113 12.63 -3.14 4.00
CA SER A 113 13.80 -2.28 4.23
C SER A 113 15.06 -2.72 3.47
N ASN A 114 15.20 -4.01 3.16
CA ASN A 114 16.38 -4.63 2.54
C ASN A 114 16.02 -5.36 1.22
N ASN A 115 15.41 -4.64 0.27
CA ASN A 115 14.94 -5.20 -1.02
C ASN A 115 15.98 -5.23 -2.14
N GLY A 116 17.21 -4.79 -1.85
CA GLY A 116 18.29 -4.65 -2.81
C GLY A 116 18.87 -5.98 -3.28
N VAL A 117 19.43 -5.96 -4.49
CA VAL A 117 20.16 -7.12 -5.03
C VAL A 117 21.43 -7.37 -4.24
N ASP A 118 22.07 -6.30 -3.80
CA ASP A 118 23.35 -6.37 -3.11
C ASP A 118 23.19 -6.86 -1.66
N ASP A 119 22.13 -6.46 -0.96
CA ASP A 119 21.73 -7.00 0.35
C ASP A 119 21.57 -8.54 0.29
N VAL A 120 20.86 -9.04 -0.73
CA VAL A 120 20.63 -10.48 -0.91
C VAL A 120 21.88 -11.23 -1.40
N ARG A 121 22.78 -10.57 -2.15
CA ARG A 121 24.10 -11.12 -2.49
C ARG A 121 24.97 -11.28 -1.24
N GLU A 122 25.01 -10.26 -0.39
CA GLU A 122 25.74 -10.31 0.88
C GLU A 122 25.17 -11.40 1.80
N LEU A 123 23.84 -11.52 1.88
CA LEU A 123 23.18 -12.64 2.58
C LEU A 123 23.64 -14.01 2.03
N ARG A 124 23.63 -14.20 0.70
CA ARG A 124 24.02 -15.47 0.08
C ARG A 124 25.47 -15.80 0.41
N ASP A 125 26.36 -14.83 0.28
CA ASP A 125 27.79 -15.03 0.49
C ASP A 125 28.08 -15.31 1.98
N LYS A 126 27.31 -14.71 2.90
CA LYS A 126 27.31 -15.06 4.33
C LYS A 126 26.68 -16.43 4.63
N ALA A 127 25.73 -16.92 3.83
CA ALA A 127 25.07 -18.21 4.04
C ALA A 127 26.01 -19.40 3.76
N LEU A 128 26.96 -19.24 2.84
CA LEU A 128 28.03 -20.23 2.59
C LEU A 128 28.94 -20.45 3.81
N ILE A 129 29.03 -19.48 4.71
CA ILE A 129 29.82 -19.57 5.95
C ILE A 129 29.04 -20.40 6.97
N ALA A 130 29.70 -21.41 7.55
CA ALA A 130 29.16 -22.27 8.60
C ALA A 130 28.59 -21.48 9.82
N PRO A 131 27.72 -22.10 10.64
CA PRO A 131 27.23 -21.49 11.87
C PRO A 131 28.36 -21.23 12.87
N SER A 132 28.17 -20.24 13.72
CA SER A 132 29.13 -19.76 14.73
C SER A 132 29.09 -20.63 15.99
N SER A 133 27.89 -20.97 16.46
CA SER A 133 27.64 -21.74 17.68
C SER A 133 26.35 -22.58 17.64
N ALA A 134 25.41 -22.29 16.73
CA ALA A 134 24.17 -23.06 16.58
C ALA A 134 24.33 -24.30 15.67
N LEU A 135 23.31 -25.16 15.66
CA LEU A 135 23.26 -26.35 14.79
C LEU A 135 23.04 -25.98 13.30
N LYS A 136 22.27 -24.92 13.05
CA LYS A 136 21.91 -24.39 11.74
C LYS A 136 21.98 -22.87 11.76
N LYS A 137 22.32 -22.28 10.61
CA LYS A 137 22.26 -20.85 10.32
C LYS A 137 20.92 -20.56 9.67
N ILE A 138 20.09 -19.75 10.33
CA ILE A 138 18.69 -19.58 9.98
C ILE A 138 18.46 -18.15 9.51
N TYR A 139 17.86 -18.01 8.33
CA TYR A 139 17.52 -16.72 7.72
C TYR A 139 16.01 -16.55 7.71
N ILE A 140 15.50 -15.66 8.56
CA ILE A 140 14.10 -15.23 8.56
C ILE A 140 14.00 -14.02 7.64
N ILE A 141 13.23 -14.12 6.56
CA ILE A 141 12.98 -13.02 5.61
C ILE A 141 11.50 -12.67 5.68
N ASP A 142 11.15 -11.60 6.40
CA ASP A 142 9.77 -11.14 6.53
C ASP A 142 9.38 -10.20 5.38
N GLU A 143 8.08 -10.21 5.05
CA GLU A 143 7.48 -9.59 3.86
C GLU A 143 8.27 -9.82 2.56
N VAL A 144 8.73 -11.06 2.33
CA VAL A 144 9.64 -11.44 1.21
C VAL A 144 9.14 -11.01 -0.18
N HIS A 145 7.83 -10.79 -0.37
CA HIS A 145 7.26 -10.24 -1.60
C HIS A 145 7.72 -8.82 -1.96
N MET A 146 8.32 -8.10 -1.00
CA MET A 146 8.88 -6.77 -1.18
C MET A 146 10.29 -6.77 -1.81
N LEU A 147 10.94 -7.94 -1.93
CA LEU A 147 12.22 -8.06 -2.63
C LEU A 147 12.10 -7.64 -4.10
N SER A 148 13.14 -6.97 -4.61
CA SER A 148 13.21 -6.66 -6.05
C SER A 148 13.38 -7.92 -6.90
N LYS A 149 12.87 -7.92 -8.15
CA LYS A 149 13.04 -9.04 -9.10
C LYS A 149 14.50 -9.55 -9.20
N PRO A 150 15.53 -8.69 -9.35
CA PRO A 150 16.91 -9.18 -9.37
C PRO A 150 17.41 -9.69 -8.00
N ALA A 151 16.84 -9.24 -6.87
CA ALA A 151 17.14 -9.82 -5.55
C ALA A 151 16.57 -11.25 -5.42
N PHE A 152 15.34 -11.51 -5.87
CA PHE A 152 14.81 -12.88 -5.99
C PHE A 152 15.73 -13.79 -6.81
N ASN A 153 16.24 -13.31 -7.95
CA ASN A 153 17.16 -14.08 -8.79
C ASN A 153 18.53 -14.34 -8.11
N ALA A 154 18.96 -13.47 -7.20
CA ALA A 154 20.16 -13.69 -6.39
C ALA A 154 19.93 -14.78 -5.32
N LEU A 155 18.74 -14.82 -4.72
CA LEU A 155 18.34 -15.81 -3.72
C LEU A 155 18.15 -17.21 -4.31
N LEU A 156 17.60 -17.32 -5.52
CA LEU A 156 17.25 -18.60 -6.18
C LEU A 156 18.39 -19.63 -6.16
N LYS A 157 19.63 -19.22 -6.45
CA LYS A 157 20.79 -20.14 -6.44
C LYS A 157 21.00 -20.81 -5.08
N THR A 158 20.77 -20.08 -4.00
CA THR A 158 20.89 -20.57 -2.61
C THR A 158 19.72 -21.45 -2.18
N LEU A 159 18.56 -21.31 -2.83
CA LEU A 159 17.39 -22.16 -2.62
C LEU A 159 17.41 -23.42 -3.51
N GLU A 160 18.15 -23.40 -4.61
CA GLU A 160 18.39 -24.57 -5.48
C GLU A 160 19.44 -25.50 -4.90
N GLU A 161 20.56 -24.94 -4.44
CA GLU A 161 21.68 -25.68 -3.87
C GLU A 161 22.00 -25.15 -2.44
N PRO A 162 21.08 -25.33 -1.48
CA PRO A 162 21.27 -24.85 -0.11
C PRO A 162 22.40 -25.62 0.60
N PRO A 163 23.34 -24.94 1.28
CA PRO A 163 24.28 -25.62 2.16
C PRO A 163 23.53 -26.35 3.28
N GLU A 164 23.96 -27.57 3.65
CA GLU A 164 23.24 -28.40 4.63
C GLU A 164 23.02 -27.71 5.99
N HIS A 165 23.88 -26.76 6.37
CA HIS A 165 23.77 -26.00 7.61
C HIS A 165 22.81 -24.80 7.54
N VAL A 166 22.22 -24.48 6.39
CA VAL A 166 21.35 -23.31 6.19
C VAL A 166 19.87 -23.69 6.20
N VAL A 167 19.04 -22.87 6.85
CA VAL A 167 17.57 -22.94 6.74
C VAL A 167 17.01 -21.55 6.44
N PHE A 168 16.16 -21.46 5.42
CA PHE A 168 15.39 -20.25 5.11
C PHE A 168 13.98 -20.33 5.68
N ILE A 169 13.49 -19.23 6.27
CA ILE A 169 12.09 -19.07 6.70
C ILE A 169 11.59 -17.77 6.08
N LEU A 170 10.86 -17.91 4.98
CA LEU A 170 10.29 -16.79 4.23
C LEU A 170 8.87 -16.53 4.75
N ALA A 171 8.51 -15.28 5.03
CA ALA A 171 7.16 -14.90 5.41
C ALA A 171 6.60 -13.82 4.47
N THR A 172 5.32 -13.95 4.10
CA THR A 172 4.65 -12.95 3.23
C THR A 172 3.18 -12.76 3.57
N THR A 173 2.72 -11.50 3.47
CA THR A 173 1.29 -11.15 3.42
C THR A 173 0.66 -11.26 2.03
N ASP A 174 1.47 -11.22 0.98
CA ASP A 174 1.04 -11.26 -0.42
C ASP A 174 1.71 -12.45 -1.12
N PHE A 175 0.92 -13.47 -1.45
CA PHE A 175 1.41 -14.68 -2.10
C PHE A 175 1.57 -14.51 -3.61
N ASP A 176 0.65 -13.80 -4.26
CA ASP A 176 0.55 -13.72 -5.72
C ASP A 176 1.70 -12.90 -6.34
N LYS A 177 2.38 -12.07 -5.52
CA LYS A 177 3.63 -11.39 -5.89
C LYS A 177 4.87 -12.29 -5.88
N LEU A 178 4.82 -13.51 -5.35
CA LEU A 178 5.98 -14.41 -5.31
C LEU A 178 6.17 -15.18 -6.62
N PRO A 179 7.41 -15.27 -7.16
CA PRO A 179 7.69 -16.14 -8.29
C PRO A 179 7.46 -17.63 -7.96
N ASP A 180 6.82 -18.37 -8.85
CA ASP A 180 6.64 -19.83 -8.74
C ASP A 180 7.96 -20.59 -8.53
N THR A 181 9.07 -20.04 -9.04
CA THR A 181 10.42 -20.59 -8.85
C THR A 181 10.85 -20.60 -7.38
N ILE A 182 10.42 -19.62 -6.58
CA ILE A 182 10.62 -19.63 -5.12
C ILE A 182 9.65 -20.63 -4.48
N VAL A 183 8.35 -20.52 -4.80
CA VAL A 183 7.30 -21.35 -4.17
C VAL A 183 7.59 -22.84 -4.31
N SER A 184 7.98 -23.29 -5.52
CA SER A 184 8.32 -24.69 -5.84
C SER A 184 9.53 -25.25 -5.07
N ARG A 185 10.35 -24.40 -4.45
CA ARG A 185 11.53 -24.77 -3.65
C ARG A 185 11.30 -24.61 -2.14
N THR A 186 10.06 -24.38 -1.70
CA THR A 186 9.73 -24.11 -0.29
C THR A 186 8.64 -25.03 0.23
N GLN A 187 8.74 -25.44 1.49
CA GLN A 187 7.61 -26.06 2.17
C GLN A 187 6.63 -24.96 2.60
N ARG A 188 5.49 -24.87 1.91
CA ARG A 188 4.48 -23.83 2.13
C ARG A 188 3.55 -24.16 3.30
N TYR A 189 3.32 -23.18 4.17
CA TYR A 189 2.33 -23.20 5.24
C TYR A 189 1.40 -21.99 5.10
N HIS A 190 0.09 -22.25 5.02
CA HIS A 190 -0.93 -21.22 4.84
C HIS A 190 -1.57 -20.85 6.18
N PHE A 191 -1.60 -19.56 6.51
CA PHE A 191 -2.16 -19.01 7.73
C PHE A 191 -3.54 -18.40 7.44
N HIS A 192 -4.51 -18.69 8.29
CA HIS A 192 -5.87 -18.16 8.16
C HIS A 192 -6.05 -16.90 9.00
N THR A 193 -7.09 -16.11 8.71
CA THR A 193 -7.58 -15.11 9.68
C THR A 193 -8.06 -15.84 10.94
N ILE A 194 -7.62 -15.37 12.10
CA ILE A 194 -8.02 -15.96 13.40
C ILE A 194 -9.51 -15.65 13.64
N SER A 195 -10.28 -16.59 14.20
CA SER A 195 -11.71 -16.37 14.43
C SER A 195 -11.95 -15.29 15.49
N ALA A 196 -13.11 -14.63 15.42
CA ALA A 196 -13.46 -13.59 16.39
C ALA A 196 -13.53 -14.13 17.83
N GLU A 197 -13.99 -15.37 18.01
CA GLU A 197 -14.11 -16.04 19.31
C GLU A 197 -12.74 -16.27 19.95
N GLU A 198 -11.77 -16.78 19.18
CA GLU A 198 -10.39 -16.98 19.63
C GLU A 198 -9.67 -15.66 19.94
N VAL A 199 -9.90 -14.62 19.13
CA VAL A 199 -9.38 -13.27 19.42
C VAL A 199 -9.97 -12.73 20.72
N VAL A 200 -11.29 -12.82 20.93
CA VAL A 200 -11.93 -12.40 22.19
C VAL A 200 -11.36 -13.18 23.38
N ALA A 201 -11.21 -14.50 23.26
CA ALA A 201 -10.64 -15.33 24.33
C ALA A 201 -9.20 -14.89 24.69
N ARG A 202 -8.35 -14.62 23.69
CA ARG A 202 -6.98 -14.15 23.92
C ARG A 202 -6.92 -12.72 24.49
N LEU A 203 -7.79 -11.81 24.02
CA LEU A 203 -7.88 -10.46 24.58
C LEU A 203 -8.38 -10.49 26.03
N ARG A 204 -9.36 -11.34 26.36
CA ARG A 204 -9.85 -11.53 27.74
C ARG A 204 -8.73 -12.04 28.65
N TYR A 205 -7.93 -13.00 28.19
CA TYR A 205 -6.75 -13.48 28.92
C TYR A 205 -5.75 -12.34 29.22
N ILE A 206 -5.40 -11.54 28.20
CA ILE A 206 -4.49 -10.39 28.34
C ILE A 206 -5.08 -9.35 29.31
N ALA A 207 -6.35 -8.98 29.15
CA ALA A 207 -7.02 -8.03 30.02
C ALA A 207 -7.03 -8.50 31.48
N SER A 208 -7.35 -9.77 31.74
CA SER A 208 -7.32 -10.34 33.10
C SER A 208 -5.91 -10.36 33.72
N THR A 209 -4.87 -10.53 32.89
CA THR A 209 -3.47 -10.59 33.35
C THR A 209 -2.91 -9.19 33.65
N GLU A 210 -3.25 -8.19 32.84
CA GLU A 210 -2.89 -6.78 33.07
C GLU A 210 -3.84 -6.06 34.06
N SER A 211 -4.84 -6.76 34.61
CA SER A 211 -5.89 -6.19 35.48
C SER A 211 -6.73 -5.07 34.84
N ILE A 212 -6.96 -5.17 33.52
CA ILE A 212 -7.82 -4.27 32.74
C ILE A 212 -9.28 -4.75 32.89
N ALA A 213 -10.14 -3.91 33.46
CA ALA A 213 -11.58 -4.13 33.47
C ALA A 213 -12.18 -3.71 32.11
N ILE A 214 -12.80 -4.65 31.39
CA ILE A 214 -13.40 -4.40 30.07
C ILE A 214 -14.60 -5.34 29.86
N ASP A 215 -15.66 -4.82 29.23
CA ASP A 215 -16.86 -5.58 28.92
C ASP A 215 -16.63 -6.59 27.78
N ASP A 216 -17.35 -7.72 27.81
CA ASP A 216 -17.25 -8.74 26.76
C ASP A 216 -17.72 -8.24 25.37
N GLU A 217 -18.72 -7.36 25.34
CA GLU A 217 -19.17 -6.71 24.10
C GLU A 217 -18.13 -5.73 23.55
N ALA A 218 -17.41 -5.03 24.43
CA ALA A 218 -16.29 -4.17 24.07
C ALA A 218 -15.15 -5.01 23.46
N LEU A 219 -14.78 -6.14 24.07
CA LEU A 219 -13.82 -7.10 23.50
C LEU A 219 -14.25 -7.60 22.11
N ALA A 220 -15.53 -7.87 21.90
CA ALA A 220 -16.06 -8.29 20.59
C ALA A 220 -15.93 -7.19 19.52
N ILE A 221 -16.05 -5.90 19.89
CA ILE A 221 -15.79 -4.78 18.97
C ILE A 221 -14.30 -4.73 18.60
N LEU A 222 -13.39 -4.92 19.56
CA LEU A 222 -11.94 -4.96 19.28
C LEU A 222 -11.58 -6.11 18.33
N ALA A 223 -12.13 -7.30 18.58
CA ALA A 223 -11.90 -8.48 17.74
C ALA A 223 -12.43 -8.28 16.31
N ARG A 224 -13.66 -7.74 16.15
CA ARG A 224 -14.22 -7.38 14.84
C ARG A 224 -13.34 -6.34 14.12
N ARG A 225 -12.87 -5.31 14.84
CA ARG A 225 -12.06 -4.23 14.27
C ARG A 225 -10.65 -4.68 13.89
N GLY A 226 -10.07 -5.64 14.62
CA GLY A 226 -8.81 -6.29 14.29
C GLY A 226 -8.88 -7.23 13.08
N GLY A 227 -10.07 -7.64 12.63
CA GLY A 227 -10.25 -8.37 11.37
C GLY A 227 -9.49 -9.71 11.28
N GLY A 228 -9.37 -10.43 12.40
CA GLY A 228 -8.62 -11.69 12.49
C GLY A 228 -7.09 -11.54 12.59
N SER A 229 -6.58 -10.31 12.73
CA SER A 229 -5.17 -10.01 13.07
C SER A 229 -5.01 -9.89 14.58
N MET A 230 -4.34 -10.85 15.22
CA MET A 230 -4.10 -10.80 16.67
C MET A 230 -3.26 -9.58 17.06
N ARG A 231 -2.26 -9.23 16.23
CA ARG A 231 -1.42 -8.05 16.43
C ARG A 231 -2.25 -6.76 16.47
N ASP A 232 -3.17 -6.59 15.51
CA ASP A 232 -3.98 -5.37 15.41
C ASP A 232 -4.98 -5.32 16.57
N SER A 233 -5.64 -6.45 16.88
CA SER A 233 -6.57 -6.59 18.02
C SER A 233 -5.93 -6.24 19.38
N VAL A 234 -4.73 -6.77 19.66
CA VAL A 234 -4.00 -6.47 20.91
C VAL A 234 -3.51 -5.02 20.92
N SER A 235 -3.14 -4.45 19.78
CA SER A 235 -2.74 -3.03 19.68
C SER A 235 -3.92 -2.09 19.94
N LEU A 236 -5.15 -2.46 19.56
CA LEU A 236 -6.37 -1.71 19.88
C LEU A 236 -6.68 -1.75 21.39
N LEU A 237 -6.53 -2.92 22.03
CA LEU A 237 -6.66 -3.05 23.49
C LEU A 237 -5.63 -2.16 24.22
N ASP A 238 -4.38 -2.20 23.77
CA ASP A 238 -3.26 -1.38 24.29
C ASP A 238 -3.52 0.13 24.14
N GLN A 239 -4.14 0.54 23.04
CA GLN A 239 -4.54 1.95 22.84
C GLN A 239 -5.67 2.39 23.79
N ILE A 240 -6.66 1.53 24.03
CA ILE A 240 -7.87 1.92 24.77
C ILE A 240 -7.67 1.88 26.29
N GLN A 241 -6.81 0.99 26.81
CA GLN A 241 -6.45 1.01 28.23
C GLN A 241 -5.81 2.35 28.68
N HIS A 242 -5.23 3.10 27.75
CA HIS A 242 -4.65 4.42 28.01
C HIS A 242 -5.64 5.58 27.78
N ALA A 243 -6.80 5.32 27.16
CA ALA A 243 -7.85 6.32 26.93
C ALA A 243 -8.81 6.46 28.12
N VAL A 244 -9.00 5.40 28.91
CA VAL A 244 -9.90 5.37 30.06
C VAL A 244 -9.11 5.61 31.37
N ALA A 245 -9.72 6.34 32.30
CA ALA A 245 -9.11 6.63 33.60
C ALA A 245 -8.91 5.34 34.43
N SER A 246 -7.73 5.18 35.03
CA SER A 246 -7.31 3.98 35.76
C SER A 246 -8.33 3.55 36.82
N GLY A 247 -8.87 2.34 36.67
CA GLY A 247 -9.80 1.71 37.61
C GLY A 247 -11.27 1.70 37.17
N ASN A 248 -11.63 2.38 36.08
CA ASN A 248 -12.95 2.23 35.46
C ASN A 248 -13.00 1.03 34.50
N THR A 249 -14.17 0.38 34.41
CA THR A 249 -14.44 -0.63 33.36
C THR A 249 -14.55 0.07 32.01
N ILE A 250 -13.84 -0.45 31.01
CA ILE A 250 -13.94 -0.02 29.61
C ILE A 250 -15.27 -0.54 29.04
N THR A 251 -16.19 0.37 28.73
CA THR A 251 -17.51 0.05 28.16
C THR A 251 -17.49 0.06 26.63
N VAL A 252 -18.57 -0.45 26.02
CA VAL A 252 -18.81 -0.35 24.57
C VAL A 252 -18.69 1.09 24.07
N THR A 253 -19.31 2.05 24.77
CA THR A 253 -19.30 3.47 24.39
C THR A 253 -17.89 4.06 24.44
N ASP A 254 -17.06 3.66 25.41
CA ASP A 254 -15.67 4.13 25.49
C ASP A 254 -14.83 3.62 24.31
N VAL A 255 -15.02 2.36 23.91
CA VAL A 255 -14.39 1.78 22.71
C VAL A 255 -14.85 2.51 21.45
N GLU A 256 -16.15 2.75 21.29
CA GLU A 256 -16.71 3.42 20.12
C GLU A 256 -16.19 4.86 20.01
N GLN A 257 -16.12 5.61 21.12
CA GLN A 257 -15.55 6.96 21.14
C GLN A 257 -14.04 6.96 20.86
N ALA A 258 -13.26 6.11 21.53
CA ALA A 258 -11.80 6.05 21.37
C ALA A 258 -11.37 5.63 19.96
N LEU A 259 -12.16 4.80 19.27
CA LEU A 259 -11.88 4.34 17.91
C LEU A 259 -12.55 5.19 16.81
N GLY A 260 -13.30 6.24 17.17
CA GLY A 260 -14.00 7.09 16.21
C GLY A 260 -15.06 6.33 15.41
N LEU A 261 -15.88 5.53 16.09
CA LEU A 261 -16.95 4.71 15.53
C LEU A 261 -18.33 5.38 15.76
N ALA A 262 -19.27 5.13 14.85
CA ALA A 262 -20.69 5.39 15.11
C ALA A 262 -21.24 4.30 16.05
N THR A 263 -22.14 4.67 16.96
CA THR A 263 -22.74 3.73 17.91
C THR A 263 -23.76 2.82 17.23
N GLY A 264 -24.07 1.68 17.86
CA GLY A 264 -25.11 0.75 17.37
C GLY A 264 -26.47 1.43 17.15
N ASP A 265 -26.87 2.34 18.07
CA ASP A 265 -28.14 3.07 17.99
C ASP A 265 -28.18 4.10 16.86
N GLU A 266 -27.05 4.77 16.60
CA GLU A 266 -26.93 5.72 15.49
C GLU A 266 -26.98 5.02 14.13
N LEU A 267 -26.31 3.87 14.01
CA LEU A 267 -26.37 3.03 12.81
C LEU A 267 -27.80 2.49 12.58
N GLY A 268 -28.48 2.03 13.64
CA GLY A 268 -29.88 1.59 13.57
C GLY A 268 -30.84 2.72 13.17
N SER A 269 -30.66 3.92 13.74
CA SER A 269 -31.44 5.12 13.40
C SER A 269 -31.23 5.55 11.95
N LEU A 270 -29.98 5.46 11.45
CA LEU A 270 -29.64 5.78 10.07
C LEU A 270 -30.22 4.76 9.08
N VAL A 271 -30.13 3.45 9.36
CA VAL A 271 -30.79 2.40 8.54
C VAL A 271 -32.30 2.57 8.52
N THR A 272 -32.94 2.89 9.65
CA THR A 272 -34.39 3.17 9.73
C THR A 272 -34.77 4.43 8.93
N SER A 273 -33.92 5.46 8.95
CA SER A 273 -34.11 6.69 8.16
C SER A 273 -33.99 6.45 6.66
N LEU A 274 -33.11 5.53 6.23
CA LEU A 274 -32.99 5.10 4.83
C LEU A 274 -34.23 4.32 4.38
N GLN A 275 -34.72 3.38 5.19
CA GLN A 275 -35.93 2.59 4.88
C GLN A 275 -37.20 3.45 4.81
N SER A 276 -37.30 4.49 5.63
CA SER A 276 -38.40 5.45 5.63
C SER A 276 -38.26 6.57 4.58
N SER A 277 -37.25 6.51 3.72
CA SER A 277 -36.97 7.49 2.66
C SER A 277 -36.85 8.93 3.15
N ASN A 278 -36.39 9.14 4.40
CA ASN A 278 -36.34 10.46 5.02
C ASN A 278 -34.98 11.14 4.82
N ALA A 279 -34.81 11.80 3.68
CA ALA A 279 -33.59 12.51 3.30
C ALA A 279 -33.09 13.52 4.36
N GLN A 280 -34.00 14.23 5.04
CA GLN A 280 -33.63 15.24 6.04
C GLN A 280 -33.01 14.59 7.29
N GLN A 281 -33.58 13.49 7.77
CA GLN A 281 -33.03 12.76 8.91
C GLN A 281 -31.70 12.08 8.57
N VAL A 282 -31.56 11.51 7.36
CA VAL A 282 -30.29 10.92 6.91
C VAL A 282 -29.17 11.96 6.91
N ILE A 283 -29.40 13.17 6.37
CA ILE A 283 -28.40 14.25 6.41
C ILE A 283 -28.07 14.63 7.85
N ALA A 284 -29.09 14.84 8.70
CA ALA A 284 -28.89 15.22 10.09
C ALA A 284 -28.07 14.18 10.88
N HIS A 285 -28.39 12.89 10.75
CA HIS A 285 -27.65 11.81 11.39
C HIS A 285 -26.20 11.72 10.91
N VAL A 286 -25.94 11.77 9.60
CA VAL A 286 -24.58 11.72 9.06
C VAL A 286 -23.76 12.93 9.55
N THR A 287 -24.31 14.14 9.49
CA THR A 287 -23.62 15.35 9.97
C THR A 287 -23.35 15.29 11.49
N ALA A 288 -24.28 14.77 12.28
CA ALA A 288 -24.08 14.58 13.72
C ALA A 288 -22.94 13.58 14.01
N ILE A 289 -22.93 12.44 13.33
CA ILE A 289 -21.88 11.41 13.47
C ILE A 289 -20.50 11.98 13.05
N GLU A 290 -20.41 12.63 11.89
CA GLU A 290 -19.17 13.25 11.39
C GLU A 290 -18.66 14.36 12.34
N SER A 291 -19.55 15.15 12.96
CA SER A 291 -19.16 16.23 13.88
C SER A 291 -18.47 15.76 15.17
N ARG A 292 -18.61 14.47 15.52
CA ARG A 292 -17.86 13.84 16.64
C ARG A 292 -16.50 13.28 16.20
N GLY A 293 -16.12 13.42 14.94
CA GLY A 293 -14.85 12.93 14.39
C GLY A 293 -14.90 11.53 13.76
N VAL A 294 -16.08 10.91 13.66
CA VAL A 294 -16.25 9.64 12.92
C VAL A 294 -16.06 9.90 11.43
N SER A 295 -15.04 9.27 10.82
CA SER A 295 -14.79 9.46 9.39
C SER A 295 -15.87 8.82 8.51
N ALA A 296 -16.26 9.48 7.42
CA ALA A 296 -17.23 8.95 6.46
C ALA A 296 -16.87 7.55 5.92
N SER A 297 -15.58 7.26 5.73
CA SER A 297 -15.09 5.95 5.30
C SER A 297 -15.31 4.87 6.38
N THR A 298 -15.17 5.22 7.66
CA THR A 298 -15.48 4.32 8.78
C THR A 298 -16.99 4.11 8.90
N LEU A 299 -17.79 5.18 8.84
CA LEU A 299 -19.26 5.09 8.85
C LEU A 299 -19.79 4.25 7.69
N ALA A 300 -19.25 4.43 6.48
CA ALA A 300 -19.58 3.61 5.32
C ALA A 300 -19.26 2.12 5.55
N ALA A 301 -18.09 1.80 6.10
CA ALA A 301 -17.71 0.42 6.42
C ALA A 301 -18.62 -0.21 7.51
N GLN A 302 -18.98 0.55 8.55
CA GLN A 302 -19.93 0.10 9.57
C GLN A 302 -21.32 -0.14 8.97
N LEU A 303 -21.80 0.74 8.08
CA LEU A 303 -23.06 0.56 7.37
C LEU A 303 -23.04 -0.65 6.43
N VAL A 304 -21.96 -0.90 5.70
CA VAL A 304 -21.83 -2.12 4.86
C VAL A 304 -21.98 -3.37 5.73
N GLY A 305 -21.28 -3.45 6.86
CA GLY A 305 -21.41 -4.57 7.79
C GLY A 305 -22.85 -4.73 8.29
N ARG A 306 -23.45 -3.64 8.79
CA ARG A 306 -24.79 -3.66 9.39
C ARG A 306 -25.90 -4.00 8.39
N ILE A 307 -25.82 -3.46 7.17
CA ILE A 307 -26.77 -3.76 6.09
C ILE A 307 -26.57 -5.20 5.59
N THR A 308 -25.34 -5.74 5.59
CA THR A 308 -25.06 -7.13 5.21
C THR A 308 -25.64 -8.12 6.24
N GLU A 309 -25.55 -7.83 7.53
CA GLU A 309 -26.23 -8.60 8.60
C GLU A 309 -27.75 -8.63 8.41
N GLN A 310 -28.35 -7.49 8.00
CA GLN A 310 -29.79 -7.31 7.85
C GLN A 310 -30.30 -7.54 6.41
N LEU A 311 -29.47 -8.09 5.52
CA LEU A 311 -29.76 -8.15 4.08
C LEU A 311 -30.90 -9.12 3.74
N ALA A 312 -31.07 -10.16 4.57
CA ALA A 312 -32.18 -11.11 4.47
C ALA A 312 -33.54 -10.42 4.70
N ASP A 313 -33.60 -9.49 5.66
CA ASP A 313 -34.81 -8.74 6.01
C ASP A 313 -35.04 -7.54 5.09
N THR A 314 -33.97 -6.97 4.52
CA THR A 314 -34.01 -5.69 3.77
C THR A 314 -33.34 -5.74 2.39
N PRO A 315 -33.78 -6.61 1.44
CA PRO A 315 -33.19 -6.73 0.10
C PRO A 315 -33.16 -5.42 -0.71
N ALA A 316 -34.03 -4.45 -0.37
CA ALA A 316 -34.05 -3.14 -1.00
C ALA A 316 -32.71 -2.39 -0.88
N LEU A 317 -31.94 -2.59 0.20
CA LEU A 317 -30.70 -1.85 0.48
C LEU A 317 -29.47 -2.34 -0.30
N VAL A 318 -29.58 -3.41 -1.11
CA VAL A 318 -28.47 -3.97 -1.91
C VAL A 318 -27.80 -2.90 -2.80
N HIS A 319 -28.58 -2.03 -3.43
CA HIS A 319 -28.05 -0.98 -4.32
C HIS A 319 -27.26 0.11 -3.56
N VAL A 320 -27.43 0.22 -2.24
CA VAL A 320 -26.69 1.16 -1.39
C VAL A 320 -25.30 0.58 -1.08
N LEU A 321 -25.18 -0.74 -0.92
CA LEU A 321 -23.90 -1.42 -0.63
C LEU A 321 -22.84 -1.14 -1.71
N GLU A 322 -23.20 -1.20 -2.99
CA GLU A 322 -22.29 -0.87 -4.10
C GLU A 322 -21.73 0.54 -3.97
N GLY A 323 -22.61 1.53 -3.76
CA GLY A 323 -22.20 2.93 -3.58
C GLY A 323 -21.40 3.19 -2.29
N LEU A 324 -21.59 2.38 -1.24
CA LEU A 324 -20.86 2.48 0.03
C LEU A 324 -19.43 1.91 -0.08
N MET A 325 -19.25 0.81 -0.82
CA MET A 325 -17.92 0.21 -1.07
C MET A 325 -16.97 1.15 -1.83
N ASP A 326 -17.50 2.14 -2.55
CA ASP A 326 -16.72 3.17 -3.24
C ASP A 326 -16.46 4.45 -2.42
N VAL A 327 -17.09 4.62 -1.25
CA VAL A 327 -16.85 5.79 -0.38
C VAL A 327 -15.37 5.93 0.00
N PRO A 328 -14.65 4.88 0.45
CA PRO A 328 -13.24 5.01 0.85
C PRO A 328 -12.28 5.32 -0.31
N LYS A 329 -12.71 5.12 -1.56
CA LYS A 329 -11.91 5.37 -2.78
C LYS A 329 -12.05 6.81 -3.29
N SER A 330 -13.01 7.57 -2.76
CA SER A 330 -13.33 8.91 -3.26
C SER A 330 -12.42 9.98 -2.67
N SER A 331 -12.09 11.01 -3.47
CA SER A 331 -11.42 12.23 -2.99
C SER A 331 -12.26 13.03 -1.98
N HIS A 332 -13.57 12.81 -1.92
CA HIS A 332 -14.48 13.49 -0.99
C HIS A 332 -15.43 12.48 -0.30
N PRO A 333 -14.93 11.69 0.68
CA PRO A 333 -15.69 10.59 1.28
C PRO A 333 -17.04 11.00 1.90
N GLY A 334 -17.12 12.09 2.65
CA GLY A 334 -18.39 12.55 3.26
C GLY A 334 -19.46 12.91 2.23
N THR A 335 -19.08 13.67 1.19
CA THR A 335 -20.00 14.00 0.08
C THR A 335 -20.41 12.75 -0.70
N LYS A 336 -19.47 11.83 -0.98
CA LYS A 336 -19.77 10.56 -1.65
C LYS A 336 -20.71 9.69 -0.82
N LEU A 337 -20.54 9.63 0.50
CA LEU A 337 -21.43 8.95 1.43
C LEU A 337 -22.84 9.53 1.36
N LEU A 338 -23.00 10.85 1.53
CA LEU A 338 -24.29 11.53 1.43
C LEU A 338 -24.96 11.30 0.07
N VAL A 339 -24.22 11.40 -1.04
CA VAL A 339 -24.77 11.16 -2.39
C VAL A 339 -25.20 9.69 -2.58
N THR A 340 -24.43 8.73 -2.07
CA THR A 340 -24.83 7.31 -2.08
C THR A 340 -26.10 7.09 -1.26
N LEU A 341 -26.17 7.62 -0.04
CA LEU A 341 -27.32 7.45 0.87
C LEU A 341 -28.58 8.18 0.41
N LEU A 342 -28.44 9.36 -0.20
CA LEU A 342 -29.60 10.10 -0.75
C LEU A 342 -30.01 9.55 -2.11
N GLY A 343 -29.08 9.00 -2.89
CA GLY A 343 -29.36 8.33 -4.17
C GLY A 343 -30.20 7.04 -4.04
N SER A 344 -30.34 6.48 -2.82
CA SER A 344 -31.27 5.39 -2.53
C SER A 344 -32.70 5.88 -2.24
N ILE A 345 -32.83 7.13 -1.82
CA ILE A 345 -34.10 7.78 -1.45
C ILE A 345 -34.73 8.47 -2.65
N VAL A 346 -33.89 9.11 -3.47
CA VAL A 346 -34.31 9.74 -4.72
C VAL A 346 -34.37 8.67 -5.81
N ASP A 347 -35.58 8.18 -6.05
CA ASP A 347 -35.92 7.42 -7.26
C ASP A 347 -35.26 8.09 -8.47
N LYS A 348 -34.39 7.37 -9.20
CA LYS A 348 -33.85 7.86 -10.47
C LYS A 348 -35.05 8.31 -11.31
N PRO A 349 -35.13 9.58 -11.76
CA PRO A 349 -36.29 10.03 -12.51
C PRO A 349 -36.42 9.11 -13.72
N LYS A 350 -37.48 8.28 -13.74
CA LYS A 350 -37.77 7.41 -14.87
C LYS A 350 -37.72 8.29 -16.08
N THR A 351 -36.80 7.99 -17.00
CA THR A 351 -36.70 8.71 -18.27
C THR A 351 -38.07 8.63 -18.89
N ILE A 352 -38.81 9.75 -18.88
CA ILE A 352 -40.07 9.85 -19.60
C ILE A 352 -39.64 9.80 -21.05
N ALA A 353 -39.59 8.59 -21.61
CA ALA A 353 -39.55 8.39 -23.03
C ALA A 353 -40.83 9.07 -23.53
N LEU A 354 -40.70 10.30 -24.06
CA LEU A 354 -41.77 10.92 -24.81
C LEU A 354 -42.12 9.93 -25.91
N SER A 355 -43.28 9.30 -25.78
CA SER A 355 -43.84 8.47 -26.83
C SER A 355 -44.25 9.41 -27.96
N ALA A 356 -43.28 9.72 -28.82
CA ALA A 356 -43.51 10.38 -30.08
C ALA A 356 -44.38 9.45 -30.94
N GLN A 357 -45.70 9.60 -30.81
CA GLN A 357 -46.63 9.06 -31.79
C GLN A 357 -46.24 9.66 -33.14
N PRO A 358 -45.98 8.83 -34.18
CA PRO A 358 -45.67 9.35 -35.49
C PRO A 358 -46.91 10.07 -36.05
N PRO A 359 -46.84 11.37 -36.40
CA PRO A 359 -47.94 12.03 -37.08
C PRO A 359 -48.13 11.39 -38.47
N ALA A 360 -49.38 11.09 -38.81
CA ALA A 360 -49.74 10.47 -40.08
C ALA A 360 -49.39 11.35 -41.29
N SER A 361 -49.16 10.70 -42.43
CA SER A 361 -48.61 11.27 -43.65
C SER A 361 -49.35 12.51 -44.19
N ALA A 362 -48.58 13.54 -44.54
CA ALA A 362 -48.97 14.54 -45.53
C ALA A 362 -48.13 14.36 -46.81
N VAL A 363 -48.79 14.26 -47.96
CA VAL A 363 -48.20 13.77 -49.22
C VAL A 363 -47.36 14.85 -49.92
N ILE A 364 -46.20 14.44 -50.44
CA ILE A 364 -45.34 15.27 -51.30
C ILE A 364 -45.94 15.35 -52.71
N SER A 365 -46.37 16.53 -53.14
CA SER A 365 -46.66 16.82 -54.54
C SER A 365 -45.47 17.53 -55.19
N ARG A 366 -44.82 16.85 -56.15
CA ARG A 366 -43.63 17.33 -56.88
C ARG A 366 -44.04 17.76 -58.29
N VAL A 367 -43.91 19.05 -58.61
CA VAL A 367 -44.04 19.59 -59.98
C VAL A 367 -42.70 20.19 -60.40
N VAL A 368 -42.39 20.12 -61.70
CA VAL A 368 -41.03 20.03 -62.22
C VAL A 368 -40.75 21.12 -63.28
N THR A 369 -39.54 21.72 -63.24
CA THR A 369 -38.83 22.50 -64.30
C THR A 369 -39.41 23.85 -64.78
N PRO A 370 -38.60 24.69 -65.50
CA PRO A 370 -37.14 24.96 -65.41
C PRO A 370 -36.84 26.48 -65.35
N PRO A 371 -35.56 26.95 -65.35
CA PRO A 371 -34.95 27.39 -66.63
C PRO A 371 -33.41 27.21 -66.73
N LYS A 372 -32.85 27.70 -67.86
CA LYS A 372 -31.44 27.66 -68.33
C LYS A 372 -31.06 29.12 -68.75
N PRO A 373 -29.82 29.46 -69.16
CA PRO A 373 -28.54 29.54 -68.43
C PRO A 373 -27.83 30.93 -68.52
N ARG A 374 -26.76 31.17 -67.73
CA ARG A 374 -25.62 32.03 -68.13
C ARG A 374 -24.34 31.77 -67.31
N THR A 375 -23.19 32.20 -67.83
CA THR A 375 -21.82 31.90 -67.36
C THR A 375 -21.10 33.08 -66.67
N ALA A 376 -20.17 32.77 -65.74
CA ALA A 376 -18.94 33.43 -65.22
C ALA A 376 -18.61 34.92 -65.55
N PRO A 377 -17.84 35.71 -64.72
CA PRO A 377 -16.70 35.25 -63.86
C PRO A 377 -16.38 35.99 -62.50
N ILE A 378 -15.50 35.37 -61.69
CA ILE A 378 -14.40 35.88 -60.79
C ILE A 378 -14.61 37.05 -59.75
N LYS A 379 -14.35 36.73 -58.44
CA LYS A 379 -13.83 37.54 -57.25
C LYS A 379 -14.52 38.88 -56.85
N PRO A 380 -14.58 39.31 -55.55
CA PRO A 380 -13.41 39.57 -54.67
C PRO A 380 -13.61 39.40 -53.12
N VAL A 381 -12.79 40.11 -52.32
CA VAL A 381 -12.50 40.08 -50.86
C VAL A 381 -13.38 41.05 -50.04
N ALA A 382 -13.65 40.77 -48.74
CA ALA A 382 -13.56 41.73 -47.58
C ALA A 382 -14.17 41.21 -46.25
N ALA A 383 -13.61 41.65 -45.11
CA ALA A 383 -14.24 41.68 -43.75
C ALA A 383 -14.87 43.07 -43.49
N PRO A 384 -15.58 43.39 -42.37
CA PRO A 384 -14.99 43.55 -41.01
C PRO A 384 -15.93 43.35 -39.78
N SER A 385 -15.43 43.53 -38.54
CA SER A 385 -16.27 43.82 -37.34
C SER A 385 -15.50 44.41 -36.14
N THR A 386 -15.80 45.67 -35.75
CA THR A 386 -15.49 46.46 -34.51
C THR A 386 -16.46 47.69 -34.51
N PRO A 387 -16.83 48.41 -33.40
CA PRO A 387 -16.04 48.99 -32.25
C PRO A 387 -16.60 48.64 -30.82
N VAL A 388 -15.94 48.79 -29.63
CA VAL A 388 -15.21 49.90 -28.89
C VAL A 388 -16.21 50.89 -28.19
N PRO A 389 -16.05 51.43 -26.93
CA PRO A 389 -14.84 51.80 -26.12
C PRO A 389 -14.75 51.23 -24.66
N GLU A 390 -13.67 51.30 -23.83
CA GLU A 390 -12.52 52.26 -23.57
C GLU A 390 -12.86 53.52 -22.72
N PRO A 391 -11.93 54.24 -22.01
CA PRO A 391 -10.48 54.08 -21.70
C PRO A 391 -10.21 54.24 -20.15
N PRO A 392 -9.08 54.75 -19.55
CA PRO A 392 -7.70 55.14 -19.98
C PRO A 392 -6.55 54.26 -19.39
N GLU A 393 -5.44 53.97 -20.08
CA GLU A 393 -4.30 54.76 -20.63
C GLU A 393 -3.09 54.98 -19.67
N ASP A 394 -1.91 54.57 -20.18
CA ASP A 394 -0.56 54.85 -19.65
C ASP A 394 -0.14 56.33 -19.81
N PRO A 395 1.01 56.74 -19.24
CA PRO A 395 2.15 57.03 -20.14
C PRO A 395 3.51 56.55 -19.58
N GLY A 396 4.54 56.24 -20.37
CA GLY A 396 4.70 56.28 -21.82
C GLY A 396 6.19 56.11 -22.22
N THR A 397 6.43 55.81 -23.50
CA THR A 397 7.71 55.78 -24.27
C THR A 397 8.83 56.73 -23.78
N VAL A 398 10.15 56.47 -23.95
CA VAL A 398 10.90 56.12 -25.19
C VAL A 398 12.27 55.49 -24.85
N ALA A 399 12.72 54.43 -25.53
CA ALA A 399 14.13 54.17 -25.97
C ALA A 399 14.26 52.82 -26.71
N ALA A 400 15.24 52.69 -27.61
CA ALA A 400 15.46 51.50 -28.45
C ALA A 400 16.51 50.53 -27.87
N ALA A 401 16.43 49.27 -28.34
CA ALA A 401 17.44 48.18 -28.48
C ALA A 401 18.84 48.32 -27.83
N PRO A 402 19.48 47.22 -27.37
CA PRO A 402 19.39 45.86 -27.94
C PRO A 402 19.23 44.74 -26.87
N ASN A 403 19.20 43.42 -27.16
CA ASN A 403 19.37 42.63 -28.39
C ASN A 403 18.26 41.57 -28.50
N ALA A 404 18.00 41.05 -29.71
CA ALA A 404 17.52 39.67 -29.89
C ALA A 404 18.71 38.84 -30.41
N VAL A 405 19.22 37.91 -29.60
CA VAL A 405 20.34 37.05 -29.99
C VAL A 405 19.79 35.94 -30.89
N GLU A 406 20.12 35.99 -32.19
CA GLU A 406 19.88 34.88 -33.12
C GLU A 406 20.50 33.60 -32.56
N ALA A 407 19.81 32.46 -32.74
CA ALA A 407 20.19 31.22 -32.09
C ALA A 407 21.49 30.66 -32.67
N ASP A 408 22.59 30.80 -31.96
CA ASP A 408 23.91 30.37 -32.40
C ASP A 408 24.19 28.93 -31.94
N LEU A 409 23.72 27.98 -32.76
CA LEU A 409 23.87 26.54 -32.53
C LEU A 409 25.34 26.07 -32.52
N SER A 410 26.30 26.89 -32.99
CA SER A 410 27.73 26.56 -32.92
C SER A 410 28.28 26.56 -31.49
N LYS A 411 27.55 27.15 -30.53
CA LYS A 411 27.91 27.21 -29.10
C LYS A 411 27.23 26.13 -28.24
N PHE A 412 26.50 25.20 -28.84
CA PHE A 412 25.79 24.15 -28.09
C PHE A 412 26.76 23.13 -27.46
N ASP A 413 26.85 23.12 -26.12
CA ASP A 413 27.59 22.11 -25.36
C ASP A 413 26.66 21.38 -24.36
N TRP A 414 26.42 20.09 -24.61
CA TRP A 414 25.51 19.27 -23.80
C TRP A 414 25.94 19.09 -22.33
N PRO A 415 27.23 18.84 -22.02
CA PRO A 415 27.74 18.89 -20.64
C PRO A 415 27.38 20.18 -19.90
N THR A 416 27.56 21.34 -20.53
CA THR A 416 27.22 22.66 -19.94
C THR A 416 25.71 22.81 -19.70
N VAL A 417 24.87 22.36 -20.64
CA VAL A 417 23.40 22.32 -20.49
C VAL A 417 22.97 21.46 -19.29
N VAL A 418 23.57 20.27 -19.15
CA VAL A 418 23.27 19.34 -18.05
C VAL A 418 23.80 19.85 -16.71
N ALA A 419 24.93 20.56 -16.69
CA ALA A 419 25.46 21.21 -15.49
C ALA A 419 24.55 22.36 -15.02
N TYR A 420 24.15 23.27 -15.91
CA TYR A 420 23.25 24.38 -15.57
C TYR A 420 21.89 23.89 -15.06
N ALA A 421 21.33 22.84 -15.68
CA ALA A 421 20.10 22.21 -15.21
C ALA A 421 20.24 21.63 -13.79
N ARG A 422 21.42 21.14 -13.39
CA ARG A 422 21.67 20.59 -12.04
C ARG A 422 21.53 21.67 -10.96
N GLU A 423 22.08 22.86 -11.21
CA GLU A 423 22.12 23.96 -10.25
C GLU A 423 20.77 24.69 -10.12
N HIS A 424 20.06 24.89 -11.23
CA HIS A 424 18.84 25.71 -11.25
C HIS A 424 17.52 24.90 -11.33
N TYR A 425 17.54 23.67 -11.87
CA TYR A 425 16.32 22.95 -12.24
C TYR A 425 16.39 21.43 -11.96
N THR A 426 16.50 21.06 -10.68
CA THR A 426 16.70 19.66 -10.21
C THR A 426 15.75 18.62 -10.82
N ALA A 427 14.47 18.98 -11.01
CA ALA A 427 13.46 18.10 -11.61
C ALA A 427 13.69 17.85 -13.11
N VAL A 428 14.17 18.86 -13.84
CA VAL A 428 14.53 18.76 -15.27
C VAL A 428 15.85 18.01 -15.42
N TYR A 429 16.84 18.30 -14.55
CA TYR A 429 18.13 17.60 -14.49
C TYR A 429 17.98 16.07 -14.33
N SER A 430 17.07 15.60 -13.48
CA SER A 430 16.81 14.15 -13.29
C SER A 430 16.35 13.42 -14.57
N ILE A 431 15.85 14.18 -15.55
CA ILE A 431 15.45 13.68 -16.87
C ILE A 431 16.58 13.91 -17.87
N LEU A 432 17.12 15.13 -18.00
CA LEU A 432 18.18 15.46 -18.97
C LEU A 432 19.47 14.64 -18.76
N SER A 433 19.82 14.31 -17.51
CA SER A 433 20.96 13.42 -17.19
C SER A 433 20.82 11.99 -17.72
N LYS A 434 19.64 11.60 -18.21
CA LYS A 434 19.33 10.31 -18.84
C LYS A 434 19.02 10.44 -20.34
N CYS A 435 19.13 11.64 -20.88
CA CYS A 435 18.95 11.96 -22.30
C CYS A 435 20.32 12.17 -22.97
N SER A 436 20.33 12.09 -24.30
CA SER A 436 21.44 12.59 -25.12
C SER A 436 20.92 13.62 -26.13
N ALA A 437 21.79 14.56 -26.52
CA ALA A 437 21.43 15.63 -27.44
C ALA A 437 22.42 15.69 -28.60
N GLU A 438 21.91 15.96 -29.80
CA GLU A 438 22.71 16.24 -31.00
C GLU A 438 22.12 17.44 -31.75
N VAL A 439 22.98 18.16 -32.48
CA VAL A 439 22.56 19.26 -33.36
C VAL A 439 22.42 18.68 -34.78
N ASP A 440 21.24 18.84 -35.37
CA ASP A 440 20.89 18.35 -36.71
C ASP A 440 20.43 19.54 -37.56
N GLY A 441 21.38 20.19 -38.25
CA GLY A 441 21.13 21.46 -38.95
C GLY A 441 20.70 22.57 -37.99
N ASP A 442 19.56 23.20 -38.26
CA ASP A 442 19.04 24.35 -37.50
C ASP A 442 18.22 23.97 -36.24
N LYS A 443 18.32 22.72 -35.78
CA LYS A 443 17.57 22.21 -34.61
C LYS A 443 18.42 21.36 -33.66
N ILE A 444 18.02 21.34 -32.39
CA ILE A 444 18.56 20.44 -31.36
C ILE A 444 17.61 19.26 -31.20
N VAL A 445 18.13 18.06 -31.40
CA VAL A 445 17.40 16.79 -31.25
C VAL A 445 17.75 16.18 -29.90
N LEU A 446 16.75 16.11 -29.01
CA LEU A 446 16.85 15.49 -27.69
C LEU A 446 16.30 14.06 -27.73
N TYR A 447 17.17 13.08 -27.55
CA TYR A 447 16.83 11.67 -27.43
C TYR A 447 16.46 11.33 -25.99
N ALA A 448 15.17 11.20 -25.72
CA ALA A 448 14.65 10.99 -24.37
C ALA A 448 14.71 9.52 -23.91
N GLY A 449 14.95 8.58 -24.83
CA GLY A 449 15.13 7.14 -24.61
C GLY A 449 13.93 6.36 -24.08
N ARG A 450 12.89 7.05 -23.58
CA ARG A 450 11.63 6.50 -23.07
C ARG A 450 10.48 7.49 -23.31
N LYS A 451 9.32 6.99 -23.74
CA LYS A 451 8.08 7.76 -23.96
C LYS A 451 7.71 8.69 -22.79
N PHE A 452 7.79 8.19 -21.55
CA PHE A 452 7.53 8.96 -20.33
C PHE A 452 8.41 10.20 -20.16
N ASN A 453 9.68 10.13 -20.56
CA ASN A 453 10.62 11.25 -20.44
C ASN A 453 10.26 12.36 -21.45
N LYS A 454 9.92 12.00 -22.69
CA LYS A 454 9.42 12.94 -23.70
C LYS A 454 8.13 13.62 -23.21
N THR A 455 7.12 12.86 -22.78
CA THR A 455 5.84 13.43 -22.31
C THR A 455 6.04 14.40 -21.14
N LYS A 456 7.04 14.18 -20.28
CA LYS A 456 7.41 15.18 -19.25
C LYS A 456 8.10 16.41 -19.85
N LEU A 457 9.16 16.25 -20.64
CA LEU A 457 9.90 17.38 -21.20
C LEU A 457 9.04 18.25 -22.14
N ASP A 458 8.06 17.66 -22.82
CA ASP A 458 7.14 18.36 -23.71
C ASP A 458 5.92 18.98 -22.99
N SER A 459 5.78 18.77 -21.67
CA SER A 459 4.69 19.35 -20.89
C SER A 459 4.84 20.85 -20.70
N ALA A 460 3.72 21.58 -20.61
CA ALA A 460 3.67 23.03 -20.42
C ALA A 460 4.43 23.56 -19.18
N LYS A 461 4.79 22.69 -18.23
CA LYS A 461 5.60 23.02 -17.05
C LYS A 461 7.12 22.98 -17.33
N TYR A 462 7.58 22.01 -18.11
CA TYR A 462 9.01 21.77 -18.31
C TYR A 462 9.53 22.31 -19.66
N ARG A 463 8.66 22.48 -20.68
CA ARG A 463 9.01 23.09 -21.97
C ARG A 463 9.60 24.51 -21.83
N PRO A 464 9.04 25.42 -20.99
CA PRO A 464 9.60 26.77 -20.82
C PRO A 464 10.96 26.75 -20.10
N GLN A 465 11.09 25.89 -19.07
CA GLN A 465 12.33 25.73 -18.31
C GLN A 465 13.47 25.21 -19.19
N LEU A 466 13.17 24.28 -20.11
CA LEU A 466 14.13 23.79 -21.09
C LEU A 466 14.59 24.90 -22.06
N GLY A 467 13.67 25.77 -22.50
CA GLY A 467 14.02 26.93 -23.33
C GLY A 467 14.88 27.96 -22.60
N GLU A 468 14.59 28.22 -21.31
CA GLU A 468 15.37 29.12 -20.48
C GLU A 468 16.79 28.58 -20.21
N ILE A 469 16.93 27.29 -19.90
CA ILE A 469 18.23 26.62 -19.74
C ILE A 469 19.08 26.82 -21.01
N LEU A 470 18.51 26.57 -22.19
CA LEU A 470 19.23 26.71 -23.47
C LEU A 470 19.59 28.16 -23.81
N ALA A 471 18.72 29.12 -23.46
CA ALA A 471 19.01 30.53 -23.61
C ALA A 471 20.20 30.98 -22.73
N GLN A 472 20.23 30.53 -21.47
CA GLN A 472 21.29 30.84 -20.51
C GLN A 472 22.62 30.14 -20.84
N THR A 473 22.58 28.95 -21.45
CA THR A 473 23.79 28.22 -21.89
C THR A 473 24.33 28.69 -23.25
N GLY A 474 23.93 29.87 -23.72
CA GLY A 474 24.52 30.54 -24.88
C GLY A 474 23.93 30.19 -26.25
N VAL A 475 22.87 29.38 -26.32
CA VAL A 475 22.21 28.95 -27.57
C VAL A 475 21.20 30.01 -28.07
N GLY A 476 20.78 30.94 -27.20
CA GLY A 476 19.79 31.97 -27.53
C GLY A 476 18.34 31.46 -27.43
N ALA A 477 17.40 32.38 -27.20
CA ALA A 477 16.01 32.06 -26.86
C ALA A 477 15.13 31.57 -28.03
N GLY A 478 15.72 31.25 -29.19
CA GLY A 478 15.02 30.90 -30.43
C GLY A 478 15.32 29.51 -31.01
N ALA A 479 16.15 28.69 -30.36
CA ALA A 479 16.55 27.40 -30.90
C ALA A 479 15.37 26.40 -30.98
N TYR A 480 15.20 25.74 -32.13
CA TYR A 480 14.15 24.75 -32.32
C TYR A 480 14.56 23.41 -31.66
N VAL A 481 13.80 22.97 -30.67
CA VAL A 481 14.09 21.74 -29.90
C VAL A 481 13.06 20.66 -30.21
N GLU A 482 13.51 19.60 -30.88
CA GLU A 482 12.75 18.40 -31.21
C GLU A 482 13.07 17.29 -30.19
N ILE A 483 12.05 16.61 -29.65
CA ILE A 483 12.23 15.59 -28.60
C ILE A 483 11.74 14.23 -29.10
N LEU A 484 12.68 13.29 -29.28
CA LEU A 484 12.43 11.95 -29.79
C LEU A 484 12.36 10.91 -28.66
N GLU A 485 11.55 9.87 -28.87
CA GLU A 485 11.32 8.79 -27.89
C GLU A 485 12.44 7.74 -27.91
N THR A 486 13.22 7.72 -28.99
CA THR A 486 14.33 6.81 -29.23
C THR A 486 15.57 7.18 -28.42
N THR A 487 16.49 6.22 -28.28
CA THR A 487 17.88 6.47 -27.91
C THR A 487 18.67 6.97 -29.12
N ALA A 488 19.70 7.79 -28.91
CA ALA A 488 20.56 8.24 -30.01
C ALA A 488 21.16 7.06 -30.81
N PRO A 489 21.28 7.17 -32.14
CA PRO A 489 21.88 6.13 -32.96
C PRO A 489 23.36 5.90 -32.59
N PRO A 490 23.85 4.65 -32.60
CA PRO A 490 25.23 4.37 -32.26
C PRO A 490 26.19 4.92 -33.32
N LYS A 491 27.19 5.70 -32.89
CA LYS A 491 28.17 6.36 -33.78
C LYS A 491 29.17 5.42 -34.46
N ASP A 492 29.11 4.13 -34.13
CA ASP A 492 30.01 3.11 -34.67
C ASP A 492 29.33 2.33 -35.81
N ALA A 493 29.94 2.36 -36.99
CA ALA A 493 29.42 1.74 -38.21
C ALA A 493 29.22 0.21 -38.06
N GLN A 494 29.95 -0.44 -37.15
CA GLN A 494 29.80 -1.86 -36.88
C GLN A 494 28.59 -2.14 -35.96
N ALA A 495 28.31 -1.27 -34.99
CA ALA A 495 27.15 -1.37 -34.11
C ALA A 495 25.83 -1.07 -34.86
N ALA A 496 25.84 -0.09 -35.78
CA ALA A 496 24.68 0.23 -36.62
C ALA A 496 24.22 -0.95 -37.49
N ARG A 497 25.16 -1.75 -38.02
CA ARG A 497 24.84 -2.97 -38.80
C ARG A 497 24.25 -4.09 -37.94
N ILE A 498 24.67 -4.21 -36.67
CA ILE A 498 24.11 -5.18 -35.73
C ILE A 498 22.68 -4.78 -35.32
N ALA A 499 22.44 -3.50 -35.04
CA ALA A 499 21.10 -2.99 -34.74
C ALA A 499 20.12 -3.18 -35.92
N ALA A 500 20.59 -3.01 -37.16
CA ALA A 500 19.76 -3.25 -38.35
C ALA A 500 19.47 -4.74 -38.64
N MET A 501 20.30 -5.67 -38.15
CA MET A 501 20.03 -7.12 -38.21
C MET A 501 19.06 -7.60 -37.13
N MET A 502 19.06 -6.95 -35.97
CA MET A 502 18.17 -7.24 -34.84
C MET A 502 16.81 -6.54 -35.01
N GLY A 503 16.09 -6.92 -36.08
CA GLY A 503 14.87 -6.26 -36.55
C GLY A 503 13.87 -5.91 -35.43
N GLY A 504 13.31 -4.70 -35.52
CA GLY A 504 12.51 -4.10 -34.45
C GLY A 504 11.32 -4.97 -34.03
N GLY A 505 11.23 -5.26 -32.73
CA GLY A 505 10.05 -5.84 -32.13
C GLY A 505 9.00 -4.76 -31.86
N GLU A 506 7.85 -4.85 -32.54
CA GLU A 506 6.61 -4.30 -32.02
C GLU A 506 6.25 -5.07 -30.74
N GLU A 507 5.97 -4.37 -29.64
CA GLU A 507 5.26 -4.97 -28.52
C GLU A 507 3.80 -5.16 -28.94
N VAL A 508 3.41 -6.41 -29.17
CA VAL A 508 2.02 -6.78 -29.44
C VAL A 508 1.27 -6.78 -28.11
N ASP A 509 0.24 -5.93 -28.00
CA ASP A 509 -0.71 -5.99 -26.89
C ASP A 509 -1.41 -7.36 -26.89
N VAL A 510 -1.35 -8.07 -25.76
CA VAL A 510 -2.12 -9.29 -25.52
C VAL A 510 -2.93 -9.08 -24.24
N ASN A 511 -4.26 -9.15 -24.37
CA ASN A 511 -5.23 -9.01 -23.26
C ASN A 511 -5.04 -10.10 -22.18
#